data_AF-A0A4V5NAS1-F1
#
_entry.id   AF-A0A4V5NAS1-F1
#
_cell.length_a   1.000
_cell.length_b   1.000
_cell.length_c   1.000
_cell.angle_alpha   90.00
_cell.angle_beta   90.00
_cell.angle_gamma   90.00
#
_symmetry.space_group_name_H-M   'P 1'
#
loop_
_entity.id
_entity.type
_entity.pdbx_description
1 polymer ?
#
loop_
_entity_poly.entity_id
_entity_poly.type
_entity_poly.pdbx_seq_one_letter_code
_entity_poly.pdbx_strand_id
1 'polypeptide(L)'
;MPVHQAFDFQLSSKTSNGGSTDQKVSSPWRESTVRTSQITAVTPHRTPSHSSSVRGVADFFSPEVFRIVLHNPTTAHQLLKFSQARFCGENLEFLEKVDRFSTLLDELTKTMSEIHTSFTSPDAPRQLNLSHTTMNKLNAGIKKASLTTMPALELIFAEAEEHVEEILATQIYPRFVKHQMTLSAVRALSNDRGKYAGLGDCFCLTNPAMADNPILFASDGFVK
;
A
#
# COMPACT_ATOMS: atom_id res chain seq x y z
N MET A 1 1.90 -3.28 -5.89
CA MET A 1 3.04 -4.07 -6.44
C MET A 1 3.54 -3.35 -7.68
N PRO A 2 4.50 -2.42 -7.61
CA PRO A 2 5.09 -1.88 -8.82
C PRO A 2 6.28 -2.76 -9.19
N VAL A 3 6.15 -3.48 -10.30
CA VAL A 3 7.29 -4.10 -10.97
C VAL A 3 8.04 -2.97 -11.64
N HIS A 4 9.00 -2.37 -10.93
CA HIS A 4 10.02 -1.55 -11.55
C HIS A 4 10.86 -2.46 -12.46
N GLN A 5 10.52 -2.50 -13.74
CA GLN A 5 11.41 -3.02 -14.76
C GLN A 5 11.90 -1.83 -15.59
N ALA A 6 13.05 -1.30 -15.18
CA ALA A 6 13.84 -0.44 -16.03
C ALA A 6 14.17 -1.20 -17.32
N PHE A 7 13.71 -0.69 -18.46
CA PHE A 7 14.06 -1.23 -19.77
C PHE A 7 15.29 -0.48 -20.30
N ASP A 8 16.44 -1.14 -20.16
CA ASP A 8 17.71 -0.76 -20.76
C ASP A 8 17.64 -0.91 -22.29
N PHE A 9 17.82 0.18 -23.01
CA PHE A 9 17.94 0.18 -24.47
C PHE A 9 19.43 0.03 -24.84
N GLN A 10 19.95 -1.19 -24.74
CA GLN A 10 21.37 -1.46 -25.00
C GLN A 10 21.60 -1.82 -26.48
N LEU A 11 22.14 -0.87 -27.26
CA LEU A 11 22.81 -1.17 -28.52
C LEU A 11 24.13 -1.89 -28.23
N SER A 12 24.32 -3.08 -28.80
CA SER A 12 25.59 -3.83 -28.69
C SER A 12 26.20 -4.08 -30.07
N SER A 13 27.22 -3.28 -30.42
CA SER A 13 28.22 -3.61 -31.43
C SER A 13 29.37 -4.40 -30.79
N LYS A 14 29.71 -5.55 -31.38
CA LYS A 14 30.84 -6.41 -30.98
C LYS A 14 32.17 -5.76 -31.35
N THR A 15 33.16 -5.78 -30.44
CA THR A 15 34.56 -6.12 -30.79
C THR A 15 35.27 -6.81 -29.61
N SER A 16 36.16 -7.72 -30.01
CA SER A 16 36.99 -8.66 -29.25
C SER A 16 38.19 -7.98 -28.55
N ASN A 17 38.61 -8.45 -27.36
CA ASN A 17 39.91 -9.14 -27.13
C ASN A 17 40.14 -9.42 -25.62
N GLY A 18 40.85 -10.52 -25.31
CA GLY A 18 41.00 -11.08 -23.96
C GLY A 18 42.15 -10.57 -23.10
N GLY A 19 42.29 -11.18 -21.91
CA GLY A 19 43.41 -10.94 -20.99
C GLY A 19 43.09 -11.31 -19.54
N SER A 20 43.55 -12.49 -19.11
CA SER A 20 43.48 -13.03 -17.75
C SER A 20 44.44 -12.33 -16.78
N THR A 21 44.10 -12.20 -15.49
CA THR A 21 45.02 -12.46 -14.35
C THR A 21 44.32 -12.40 -12.98
N ASP A 22 44.61 -13.43 -12.19
CA ASP A 22 44.43 -13.65 -10.75
C ASP A 22 44.87 -12.49 -9.84
N GLN A 23 44.14 -12.22 -8.75
CA GLN A 23 44.74 -12.16 -7.41
C GLN A 23 43.75 -12.18 -6.22
N LYS A 24 43.93 -13.23 -5.43
CA LYS A 24 43.66 -13.50 -4.00
C LYS A 24 44.01 -12.32 -3.06
N VAL A 25 43.33 -12.20 -1.90
CA VAL A 25 43.94 -12.14 -0.52
C VAL A 25 42.92 -11.72 0.59
N SER A 26 42.74 -12.65 1.53
CA SER A 26 42.66 -12.57 3.01
C SER A 26 41.67 -11.68 3.79
N SER A 27 40.79 -12.36 4.55
CA SER A 27 40.41 -12.08 5.97
C SER A 27 41.60 -12.38 6.93
N PRO A 28 41.55 -12.34 8.29
CA PRO A 28 40.52 -11.94 9.27
C PRO A 28 41.04 -11.15 10.51
N TRP A 29 40.16 -10.54 11.32
CA TRP A 29 40.47 -10.14 12.71
C TRP A 29 39.30 -10.59 13.60
N ARG A 30 39.45 -11.69 14.33
CA ARG A 30 39.96 -11.85 15.72
C ARG A 30 38.96 -11.46 16.81
N GLU A 31 38.37 -12.53 17.33
CA GLU A 31 37.81 -12.71 18.66
C GLU A 31 38.81 -12.41 19.77
N SER A 32 38.36 -11.85 20.90
CA SER A 32 39.05 -11.90 22.19
C SER A 32 38.08 -11.73 23.36
N THR A 33 37.91 -12.84 24.07
CA THR A 33 37.23 -13.02 25.36
C THR A 33 38.12 -12.55 26.52
N VAL A 34 37.59 -11.80 27.49
CA VAL A 34 38.15 -11.73 28.85
C VAL A 34 37.02 -11.72 29.90
N ARG A 35 37.29 -12.46 30.98
CA ARG A 35 36.41 -12.93 32.06
C ARG A 35 36.18 -11.92 33.20
N THR A 36 34.99 -12.07 33.81
CA THR A 36 34.67 -12.11 35.26
C THR A 36 35.06 -10.96 36.20
N SER A 37 34.05 -10.38 36.85
CA SER A 37 33.96 -10.31 38.32
C SER A 37 32.51 -10.21 38.79
N GLN A 38 32.14 -11.10 39.71
CA GLN A 38 30.84 -11.20 40.39
C GLN A 38 30.69 -10.11 41.44
N ILE A 39 29.52 -9.49 41.54
CA ILE A 39 28.96 -9.00 42.80
C ILE A 39 27.45 -9.27 42.78
N THR A 40 27.02 -10.09 43.73
CA THR A 40 25.63 -10.43 44.08
C THR A 40 24.91 -9.25 44.74
N ALA A 41 23.71 -8.90 44.26
CA ALA A 41 22.71 -8.21 45.06
C ALA A 41 21.27 -8.52 44.58
N VAL A 42 20.61 -9.29 45.44
CA VAL A 42 19.17 -9.52 45.64
C VAL A 42 18.19 -8.66 44.84
N THR A 43 17.34 -9.37 44.11
CA THR A 43 16.18 -8.95 43.32
C THR A 43 15.08 -8.30 44.18
N PRO A 44 14.60 -7.09 43.85
CA PRO A 44 13.22 -6.72 44.09
C PRO A 44 12.43 -7.03 42.81
N HIS A 45 11.44 -7.92 42.95
CA HIS A 45 10.52 -8.31 41.88
C HIS A 45 9.76 -7.07 41.37
N ARG A 46 10.29 -6.40 40.34
CA ARG A 46 9.54 -5.47 39.51
C ARG A 46 8.56 -6.32 38.72
N THR A 47 7.28 -6.30 39.12
CA THR A 47 6.19 -6.70 38.24
C THR A 47 6.28 -5.81 37.00
N PRO A 48 6.49 -6.35 35.79
CA PRO A 48 6.30 -5.56 34.60
C PRO A 48 4.80 -5.34 34.50
N SER A 49 4.35 -4.15 34.87
CA SER A 49 3.04 -3.63 34.50
C SER A 49 2.94 -3.72 32.99
N HIS A 50 2.35 -4.81 32.51
CA HIS A 50 1.94 -4.97 31.13
C HIS A 50 0.80 -3.98 30.89
N SER A 51 1.16 -2.74 30.60
CA SER A 51 0.33 -1.85 29.80
C SER A 51 0.37 -2.36 28.34
N SER A 52 -0.10 -3.59 28.13
CA SER A 52 -0.25 -4.19 26.80
C SER A 52 -1.65 -3.96 26.23
N SER A 53 -2.33 -2.91 26.68
CA SER A 53 -3.75 -2.70 26.37
C SER A 53 -4.04 -1.81 25.15
N VAL A 54 -3.03 -1.38 24.38
CA VAL A 54 -3.28 -0.53 23.18
C VAL A 54 -2.50 -0.97 21.93
N ARG A 55 -1.56 -1.92 22.00
CA ARG A 55 -0.78 -2.33 20.82
C ARG A 55 -1.57 -3.08 19.75
N GLY A 56 -2.72 -3.67 20.10
CA GLY A 56 -3.55 -4.41 19.14
C GLY A 56 -4.47 -3.53 18.29
N VAL A 57 -4.90 -2.37 18.79
CA VAL A 57 -5.79 -1.46 18.04
C VAL A 57 -5.02 -0.44 17.20
N ALA A 58 -3.77 -0.15 17.55
CA ALA A 58 -2.93 0.82 16.87
C ALA A 58 -2.44 0.34 15.49
N ASP A 59 -2.35 -0.98 15.26
CA ASP A 59 -1.87 -1.52 13.98
C ASP A 59 -2.90 -1.36 12.85
N PHE A 60 -4.21 -1.35 13.18
CA PHE A 60 -5.27 -1.18 12.18
C PHE A 60 -5.29 0.20 11.50
N PHE A 61 -4.68 1.22 12.12
CA PHE A 61 -4.58 2.56 11.54
C PHE A 61 -3.24 2.81 10.86
N SER A 62 -2.39 1.78 10.75
CA SER A 62 -1.10 1.87 10.08
C SER A 62 -1.30 2.19 8.58
N PRO A 63 -0.45 3.06 8.00
CA PRO A 63 -0.42 3.31 6.56
C PRO A 63 -0.29 2.01 5.73
N GLU A 64 0.42 1.01 6.24
CA GLU A 64 0.60 -0.27 5.56
C GLU A 64 -0.74 -1.03 5.43
N VAL A 65 -1.52 -1.06 6.50
CA VAL A 65 -2.84 -1.71 6.50
C VAL A 65 -3.82 -0.95 5.61
N PHE A 66 -3.73 0.38 5.58
CA PHE A 66 -4.48 1.20 4.64
C PHE A 66 -4.18 0.84 3.18
N ARG A 67 -2.89 0.72 2.80
CA ARG A 67 -2.50 0.30 1.45
C ARG A 67 -3.03 -1.09 1.11
N ILE A 68 -2.96 -2.04 2.05
CA ILE A 68 -3.54 -3.38 1.86
C ILE A 68 -5.06 -3.30 1.60
N VAL A 69 -5.77 -2.44 2.33
CA VAL A 69 -7.22 -2.24 2.17
C VAL A 69 -7.56 -1.63 0.82
N LEU A 70 -6.77 -0.68 0.31
CA LEU A 70 -6.96 -0.10 -1.02
C LEU A 70 -6.68 -1.10 -2.14
N HIS A 71 -5.66 -1.94 -2.00
CA HIS A 71 -5.29 -2.92 -3.05
C HIS A 71 -6.15 -4.19 -3.03
N ASN A 72 -6.94 -4.42 -1.98
CA ASN A 72 -7.87 -5.54 -1.95
C ASN A 72 -9.25 -5.11 -2.49
N PRO A 73 -9.73 -5.70 -3.59
CA PRO A 73 -10.93 -5.23 -4.28
C PRO A 73 -12.20 -5.35 -3.42
N THR A 74 -12.24 -6.32 -2.50
CA THR A 74 -13.40 -6.50 -1.61
C THR A 74 -13.46 -5.41 -0.56
N THR A 75 -12.33 -5.11 0.09
CA THR A 75 -12.28 -4.10 1.14
C THR A 75 -12.32 -2.69 0.56
N ALA A 76 -11.69 -2.43 -0.59
CA ALA A 76 -11.78 -1.17 -1.31
C ALA A 76 -13.24 -0.86 -1.71
N HIS A 77 -13.98 -1.85 -2.21
CA HIS A 77 -15.40 -1.69 -2.51
C HIS A 77 -16.26 -1.37 -1.27
N GLN A 78 -15.95 -2.00 -0.13
CA GLN A 78 -16.64 -1.69 1.13
C GLN A 78 -16.32 -0.27 1.62
N LEU A 79 -15.07 0.15 1.49
CA LEU A 79 -14.63 1.51 1.80
C LEU A 79 -15.32 2.53 0.88
N LEU A 80 -15.42 2.25 -0.42
CA LEU A 80 -16.13 3.08 -1.39
C LEU A 80 -17.61 3.24 -1.02
N LYS A 81 -18.31 2.13 -0.76
CA LYS A 81 -19.72 2.17 -0.32
C LYS A 81 -19.90 2.96 0.97
N PHE A 82 -18.99 2.80 1.93
CA PHE A 82 -19.00 3.55 3.18
C PHE A 82 -18.87 5.06 2.95
N SER A 83 -17.97 5.46 2.03
CA SER A 83 -17.70 6.85 1.69
C SER A 83 -18.85 7.48 0.89
N GLN A 84 -19.41 6.76 -0.08
CA GLN A 84 -20.59 7.20 -0.84
C GLN A 84 -21.81 7.43 0.07
N ALA A 85 -22.04 6.55 1.05
CA ALA A 85 -23.11 6.72 2.04
C ALA A 85 -22.94 7.97 2.94
N ARG A 86 -21.75 8.57 2.96
CA ARG A 86 -21.41 9.79 3.71
C ARG A 86 -21.10 10.98 2.82
N PHE A 87 -21.40 10.87 1.52
CA PHE A 87 -21.14 11.92 0.52
C PHE A 87 -19.66 12.35 0.45
N CYS A 88 -18.73 11.40 0.62
CA CYS A 88 -17.28 11.61 0.52
C CYS A 88 -16.58 10.56 -0.37
N GLY A 89 -17.29 10.04 -1.38
CA GLY A 89 -16.83 8.99 -2.28
C GLY A 89 -15.90 9.48 -3.39
N GLU A 90 -15.85 10.78 -3.66
CA GLU A 90 -15.14 11.39 -4.78
C GLU A 90 -13.64 11.07 -4.80
N ASN A 91 -13.03 10.97 -3.62
CA ASN A 91 -11.61 10.64 -3.47
C ASN A 91 -11.27 9.23 -3.98
N LEU A 92 -12.12 8.24 -3.65
CA LEU A 92 -11.92 6.86 -4.12
C LEU A 92 -12.25 6.70 -5.60
N GLU A 93 -13.29 7.40 -6.07
CA GLU A 93 -13.64 7.42 -7.49
C GLU A 93 -12.53 8.07 -8.33
N PHE A 94 -11.90 9.14 -7.82
CA PHE A 94 -10.72 9.74 -8.45
C PHE A 94 -9.57 8.74 -8.56
N LEU A 95 -9.19 8.07 -7.47
CA LEU A 95 -8.12 7.06 -7.49
C LEU A 95 -8.43 5.92 -8.48
N GLU A 96 -9.69 5.47 -8.56
CA GLU A 96 -10.10 4.46 -9.55
C GLU A 96 -9.89 4.97 -11.00
N LYS A 97 -10.15 6.25 -11.27
CA LYS A 97 -9.89 6.83 -12.60
C LYS A 97 -8.41 6.97 -12.90
N VAL A 98 -7.58 7.31 -11.92
CA VAL A 98 -6.12 7.39 -12.07
C VAL A 98 -5.52 6.01 -12.36
N ASP A 99 -5.92 4.98 -11.62
CA ASP A 99 -5.50 3.59 -11.86
C ASP A 99 -5.91 3.09 -13.25
N ARG A 100 -7.15 3.39 -13.65
CA ARG A 100 -7.63 3.09 -15.01
C ARG A 100 -6.83 3.83 -16.08
N PHE A 101 -6.48 5.10 -15.84
CA PHE A 101 -5.67 5.88 -16.77
C PHE A 101 -4.27 5.27 -16.94
N SER A 102 -3.61 4.90 -15.84
CA SER A 102 -2.31 4.21 -15.87
C SER A 102 -2.39 2.91 -16.68
N THR A 103 -3.41 2.09 -16.44
CA THR A 103 -3.63 0.84 -17.18
C THR A 103 -3.79 1.09 -18.69
N LEU A 104 -4.52 2.13 -19.08
CA LEU A 104 -4.70 2.48 -20.49
C LEU A 104 -3.41 3.01 -21.13
N LEU A 105 -2.56 3.72 -20.38
CA LEU A 105 -1.25 4.15 -20.86
C LEU A 105 -0.32 2.95 -21.11
N ASP A 106 -0.34 1.94 -20.23
CA ASP A 106 0.42 0.71 -20.42
C ASP A 106 -0.04 -0.04 -21.68
N GLU A 107 -1.36 -0.18 -21.88
CA GLU A 107 -1.93 -0.79 -23.08
C GLU A 107 -1.57 -0.02 -24.35
N LEU A 108 -1.60 1.32 -24.31
CA LEU A 108 -1.20 2.18 -25.41
C LEU A 108 0.28 2.00 -25.76
N THR A 109 1.14 1.99 -24.75
CA THR A 109 2.60 1.81 -24.91
C THR A 109 2.92 0.44 -25.49
N LYS A 110 2.23 -0.60 -25.01
CA LYS A 110 2.34 -1.96 -25.55
C LYS A 110 1.89 -2.02 -27.01
N THR A 111 0.72 -1.47 -27.32
CA THR A 111 0.18 -1.46 -28.70
C THR A 111 1.10 -0.72 -29.66
N MET A 112 1.64 0.43 -29.23
CA MET A 112 2.60 1.20 -30.02
C MET A 112 3.89 0.41 -30.28
N SER A 113 4.39 -0.30 -29.27
CA SER A 113 5.57 -1.17 -29.39
C SER A 113 5.32 -2.33 -30.34
N GLU A 114 4.18 -3.00 -30.25
CA GLU A 114 3.78 -4.09 -31.13
C GLU A 114 3.68 -3.65 -32.60
N ILE A 115 3.10 -2.47 -32.85
CA ILE A 115 3.04 -1.88 -34.20
C ILE A 115 4.45 -1.62 -34.72
N HIS A 116 5.30 -1.02 -33.89
CA HIS A 116 6.68 -0.71 -34.26
C HIS A 116 7.47 -1.98 -34.63
N THR A 117 7.44 -3.00 -33.77
CA THR A 117 8.19 -4.26 -34.00
C THR A 117 7.64 -5.07 -35.18
N SER A 118 6.34 -5.01 -35.43
CA SER A 118 5.68 -5.84 -36.45
C SER A 118 5.73 -5.24 -37.85
N PHE A 119 5.75 -3.91 -37.97
CA PHE A 119 5.48 -3.22 -39.24
C PHE A 119 6.45 -2.09 -39.61
N THR A 120 7.08 -1.39 -38.65
CA THR A 120 7.86 -0.17 -38.93
C THR A 120 9.36 -0.32 -38.67
N SER A 121 9.75 -1.29 -37.85
CA SER A 121 11.14 -1.64 -37.57
C SER A 121 11.87 -2.06 -38.86
N PRO A 122 13.18 -1.76 -39.02
CA PRO A 122 13.98 -2.26 -40.14
C PRO A 122 14.03 -3.79 -40.23
N ASP A 123 13.88 -4.46 -39.09
CA ASP A 123 13.88 -5.93 -38.99
C ASP A 123 12.45 -6.50 -38.86
N ALA A 124 11.42 -5.70 -39.17
CA ALA A 124 10.03 -6.10 -39.01
C ALA A 124 9.65 -7.25 -39.97
N PRO A 125 8.99 -8.32 -39.49
CA PRO A 125 8.61 -9.46 -40.33
C PRO A 125 7.59 -9.09 -41.41
N ARG A 126 6.81 -8.03 -41.20
CA ARG A 126 5.80 -7.52 -42.14
C ARG A 126 6.02 -6.03 -42.39
N GLN A 127 7.27 -5.65 -42.68
CA GLN A 127 7.63 -4.25 -42.88
C GLN A 127 6.76 -3.58 -43.96
N LEU A 128 6.22 -2.41 -43.65
CA LEU A 128 5.42 -1.64 -44.59
C LEU A 128 6.28 -1.04 -45.70
N ASN A 129 5.81 -1.12 -46.93
CA ASN A 129 6.42 -0.46 -48.08
C ASN A 129 6.04 1.03 -48.13
N LEU A 130 6.70 1.85 -47.30
CA LEU A 130 6.53 3.30 -47.24
C LEU A 130 7.77 4.01 -47.78
N SER A 131 7.61 5.26 -48.25
CA SER A 131 8.76 6.09 -48.58
C SER A 131 9.64 6.30 -47.35
N HIS A 132 10.96 6.37 -47.56
CA HIS A 132 11.94 6.54 -46.49
C HIS A 132 11.68 7.82 -45.65
N THR A 133 11.18 8.88 -46.31
CA THR A 133 10.79 10.14 -45.63
C THR A 133 9.61 9.94 -44.68
N THR A 134 8.60 9.16 -45.06
CA THR A 134 7.44 8.86 -44.22
C THR A 134 7.83 7.92 -43.08
N MET A 135 8.63 6.88 -43.36
CA MET A 135 9.10 5.93 -42.35
C MET A 135 9.94 6.63 -41.26
N ASN A 136 10.83 7.53 -41.65
CA ASN A 136 11.65 8.27 -40.68
C ASN A 136 10.83 9.19 -39.78
N LYS A 137 9.82 9.89 -40.34
CA LYS A 137 8.90 10.72 -39.55
C LYS A 137 8.10 9.88 -38.56
N LEU A 138 7.62 8.72 -38.99
CA LEU A 138 6.88 7.79 -38.14
C LEU A 138 7.74 7.29 -36.97
N ASN A 139 8.94 6.80 -37.25
CA ASN A 139 9.86 6.31 -36.22
C ASN A 139 10.30 7.43 -35.25
N ALA A 140 10.51 8.65 -35.75
CA ALA A 140 10.77 9.80 -34.88
C ALA A 140 9.56 10.13 -33.98
N GLY A 141 8.34 10.04 -34.51
CA GLY A 141 7.10 10.20 -33.74
C GLY A 141 6.94 9.16 -32.64
N ILE A 142 7.14 7.88 -32.96
CA ILE A 142 7.09 6.77 -31.99
C ILE A 142 8.14 6.96 -30.89
N LYS A 143 9.37 7.32 -31.26
CA LYS A 143 10.45 7.62 -30.29
C LYS A 143 10.07 8.78 -29.37
N LYS A 144 9.55 9.88 -29.91
CA LYS A 144 9.12 11.03 -29.11
C LYS A 144 7.98 10.66 -28.16
N ALA A 145 6.97 9.92 -28.66
CA ALA A 145 5.85 9.47 -27.84
C ALA A 145 6.34 8.57 -26.70
N SER A 146 7.19 7.59 -26.99
CA SER A 146 7.69 6.61 -26.02
C SER A 146 8.64 7.22 -24.98
N LEU A 147 9.56 8.10 -25.40
CA LEU A 147 10.62 8.62 -24.52
C LEU A 147 10.23 9.89 -23.76
N THR A 148 9.20 10.60 -24.21
CA THR A 148 8.86 11.91 -23.63
C THR A 148 7.39 12.01 -23.27
N THR A 149 6.49 11.69 -24.19
CA THR A 149 5.06 11.91 -23.96
C THR A 149 4.47 10.91 -22.96
N MET A 150 4.72 9.61 -23.10
CA MET A 150 4.16 8.61 -22.17
C MET A 150 4.63 8.83 -20.73
N PRO A 151 5.95 9.00 -20.43
CA PRO A 151 6.39 9.26 -19.06
C PRO A 151 5.85 10.59 -18.50
N ALA A 152 5.68 11.61 -19.35
CA ALA A 152 5.09 12.87 -18.90
C ALA A 152 3.60 12.71 -18.54
N LEU A 153 2.85 11.88 -19.27
CA LEU A 153 1.45 11.59 -18.98
C LEU A 153 1.27 10.81 -17.68
N GLU A 154 2.16 9.86 -17.38
CA GLU A 154 2.17 9.11 -16.11
C GLU A 154 2.29 10.03 -14.89
N LEU A 155 3.01 11.15 -15.02
CA LEU A 155 3.27 12.08 -13.92
C LEU A 155 2.18 13.14 -13.69
N ILE A 156 1.19 13.26 -14.58
CA ILE A 156 0.18 14.35 -14.51
C ILE A 156 -0.63 14.31 -13.21
N PHE A 157 -0.93 13.11 -12.70
CA PHE A 157 -1.80 12.94 -11.54
C PHE A 157 -1.05 12.54 -10.27
N ALA A 158 0.28 12.37 -10.31
CA ALA A 158 1.05 11.82 -9.20
C ALA A 158 0.90 12.61 -7.88
N GLU A 159 0.98 13.95 -7.95
CA GLU A 159 0.82 14.81 -6.78
C GLU A 159 -0.63 14.78 -6.22
N ALA A 160 -1.61 14.73 -7.12
CA ALA A 160 -3.02 14.66 -6.74
C ALA A 160 -3.36 13.29 -6.12
N GLU A 161 -2.81 12.21 -6.65
CA GLU A 161 -2.94 10.86 -6.12
C GLU A 161 -2.38 10.77 -4.69
N GLU A 162 -1.15 11.26 -4.48
CA GLU A 162 -0.51 11.29 -3.15
C GLU A 162 -1.36 12.07 -2.13
N HIS A 163 -1.85 13.26 -2.51
CA HIS A 163 -2.68 14.07 -1.62
C HIS A 163 -4.02 13.40 -1.29
N VAL A 164 -4.65 12.76 -2.27
CA VAL A 164 -5.92 12.05 -2.06
C VAL A 164 -5.72 10.79 -1.21
N GLU A 165 -4.63 10.04 -1.40
CA GLU A 165 -4.24 8.92 -0.53
C GLU A 165 -4.06 9.39 0.91
N GLU A 166 -3.42 10.55 1.14
CA GLU A 166 -3.26 11.14 2.47
C GLU A 166 -4.61 11.49 3.13
N ILE A 167 -5.52 12.13 2.40
CA ILE A 167 -6.88 12.43 2.90
C ILE A 167 -7.61 11.14 3.27
N LEU A 168 -7.53 10.12 2.43
CA LEU A 168 -8.16 8.83 2.68
C LEU A 168 -7.57 8.16 3.92
N ALA A 169 -6.24 8.14 4.06
CA ALA A 169 -5.56 7.53 5.20
C ALA A 169 -5.85 8.24 6.53
N THR A 170 -5.90 9.58 6.51
CA THR A 170 -6.03 10.39 7.74
C THR A 170 -7.48 10.61 8.17
N GLN A 171 -8.41 10.79 7.23
CA GLN A 171 -9.79 11.20 7.54
C GLN A 171 -10.80 10.08 7.36
N ILE A 172 -10.75 9.37 6.23
CA ILE A 172 -11.84 8.47 5.80
C ILE A 172 -11.62 7.07 6.37
N TYR A 173 -10.41 6.53 6.23
CA TYR A 173 -10.06 5.19 6.66
C TYR A 173 -10.25 4.97 8.17
N PRO A 174 -9.84 5.87 9.07
CA PRO A 174 -10.06 5.66 10.50
C PRO A 174 -11.55 5.65 10.87
N ARG A 175 -12.38 6.43 10.17
CA ARG A 175 -13.84 6.44 10.36
C ARG A 175 -14.46 5.15 9.86
N PHE A 176 -13.98 4.61 8.74
CA PHE A 176 -14.39 3.31 8.22
C PHE A 176 -14.07 2.18 9.19
N VAL A 177 -12.83 2.10 9.69
CA VAL A 177 -12.42 1.07 10.65
C VAL A 177 -13.26 1.14 11.92
N LYS A 178 -13.42 2.33 12.52
CA LYS A 178 -14.29 2.52 13.70
C LYS A 178 -15.72 2.07 13.44
N HIS A 179 -16.28 2.41 12.29
CA HIS A 179 -17.62 1.99 11.91
C HIS A 179 -17.73 0.46 11.78
N GLN A 180 -16.74 -0.19 11.16
CA GLN A 180 -16.72 -1.64 11.04
C GLN A 180 -16.55 -2.35 12.38
N MET A 181 -15.73 -1.81 13.28
CA MET A 181 -15.63 -2.30 14.65
C MET A 181 -16.95 -2.18 15.40
N THR A 182 -17.62 -1.02 15.33
CA THR A 182 -18.93 -0.81 15.95
C THR A 182 -19.98 -1.78 15.38
N LEU A 183 -20.05 -1.94 14.06
CA LEU A 183 -20.98 -2.88 13.43
C LEU A 183 -20.70 -4.33 13.85
N SER A 184 -19.43 -4.71 13.95
CA SER A 184 -19.03 -6.05 14.38
C SER A 184 -19.40 -6.31 15.84
N ALA A 185 -19.18 -5.32 16.71
CA ALA A 185 -19.60 -5.39 18.11
C ALA A 185 -21.13 -5.51 18.24
N VAL A 186 -21.89 -4.65 17.56
CA VAL A 186 -23.36 -4.70 17.56
C VAL A 186 -23.86 -6.05 17.06
N ARG A 187 -23.31 -6.59 15.97
CA ARG A 187 -23.71 -7.91 15.47
C ARG A 187 -23.38 -9.04 16.45
N ALA A 188 -22.19 -9.04 17.03
CA ALA A 188 -21.79 -10.04 18.02
C ALA A 188 -22.72 -10.03 19.25
N LEU A 189 -23.09 -8.84 19.72
CA LEU A 189 -24.03 -8.66 20.84
C LEU A 189 -25.46 -9.08 20.49
N SER A 190 -25.92 -8.81 19.27
CA SER A 190 -27.27 -9.15 18.82
C SER A 190 -27.48 -10.65 18.59
N ASN A 191 -26.46 -11.37 18.11
CA ASN A 191 -26.60 -12.76 17.67
C ASN A 191 -26.40 -13.79 18.80
N ASP A 192 -25.68 -13.43 19.86
CA ASP A 192 -25.27 -14.34 20.93
C ASP A 192 -25.83 -13.90 22.30
N ARG A 193 -27.14 -13.62 22.32
CA ARG A 193 -27.90 -13.12 23.48
C ARG A 193 -27.79 -14.05 24.71
N GLY A 194 -27.55 -15.34 24.50
CA GLY A 194 -27.39 -16.33 25.57
C GLY A 194 -25.99 -16.43 26.15
N LYS A 195 -24.94 -16.23 25.34
CA LYS A 195 -23.54 -16.25 25.80
C LYS A 195 -23.10 -14.94 26.44
N TYR A 196 -23.73 -13.84 26.04
CA TYR A 196 -23.55 -12.51 26.63
C TYR A 196 -24.85 -11.99 27.25
N ALA A 197 -25.54 -12.86 27.99
CA ALA A 197 -26.72 -12.49 28.76
C ALA A 197 -26.35 -11.34 29.72
N GLY A 198 -26.96 -10.18 29.51
CA GLY A 198 -26.62 -8.93 30.20
C GLY A 198 -26.06 -7.85 29.27
N LEU A 199 -25.14 -8.14 28.34
CA LEU A 199 -24.55 -7.09 27.48
C LEU A 199 -25.48 -6.58 26.36
N GLY A 200 -26.59 -7.27 26.10
CA GLY A 200 -27.59 -6.85 25.11
C GLY A 200 -28.47 -5.70 25.59
N ASP A 201 -29.05 -5.83 26.79
CA ASP A 201 -29.98 -4.85 27.38
C ASP A 201 -29.38 -4.12 28.60
N CYS A 202 -28.25 -4.59 29.16
CA CYS A 202 -27.60 -4.13 30.40
C CYS A 202 -26.14 -3.69 30.11
N PHE A 203 -25.94 -2.42 29.75
CA PHE A 203 -24.62 -1.82 29.56
C PHE A 203 -24.47 -0.60 30.48
N CYS A 204 -23.23 -0.28 30.85
CA CYS A 204 -22.92 0.94 31.58
C CYS A 204 -21.82 1.73 30.87
N LEU A 205 -21.95 3.06 30.87
CA LEU A 205 -20.96 3.99 30.35
C LEU A 205 -20.16 4.54 31.52
N THR A 206 -18.85 4.34 31.49
CA THR A 206 -17.92 4.83 32.51
C THR A 206 -17.12 6.02 32.00
N ASN A 207 -16.63 6.87 32.91
CA ASN A 207 -15.72 7.95 32.57
C ASN A 207 -14.26 7.55 32.88
N PRO A 208 -13.45 7.17 31.88
CA PRO A 208 -12.07 6.77 32.10
C PRO A 208 -11.13 7.93 32.46
N ALA A 209 -11.59 9.19 32.39
CA ALA A 209 -10.79 10.36 32.75
C ALA A 209 -10.80 10.67 34.26
N MET A 210 -11.63 9.97 35.05
CA MET A 210 -11.73 10.13 36.50
C MET A 210 -11.18 8.89 37.21
N ALA A 211 -10.57 9.09 38.38
CA ALA A 211 -10.15 7.98 39.23
C ALA A 211 -11.34 7.04 39.50
N ASP A 212 -11.06 5.73 39.51
CA ASP A 212 -12.04 4.66 39.73
C ASP A 212 -13.10 4.48 38.62
N ASN A 213 -12.95 5.15 37.46
CA ASN A 213 -13.80 4.98 36.27
C ASN A 213 -15.31 4.97 36.60
N PRO A 214 -15.85 6.03 37.21
CA PRO A 214 -17.21 6.04 37.72
C PRO A 214 -18.23 5.75 36.62
N ILE A 215 -19.26 4.96 36.95
CA ILE A 215 -20.40 4.71 36.06
C ILE A 215 -21.24 5.98 35.99
N LEU A 216 -21.32 6.56 34.80
CA LEU A 216 -22.13 7.76 34.54
C LEU A 216 -23.57 7.39 34.18
N PHE A 217 -23.74 6.32 33.41
CA PHE A 217 -25.03 5.86 32.93
C PHE A 217 -25.08 4.33 32.93
N ALA A 218 -26.22 3.77 33.27
CA ALA A 218 -26.53 2.36 33.14
C ALA A 218 -27.85 2.20 32.40
N SER A 219 -27.98 1.19 31.57
CA SER A 219 -29.23 0.90 30.88
C SER A 219 -30.22 0.16 31.81
N ASP A 220 -31.52 0.32 31.53
CA ASP A 220 -32.60 -0.26 32.32
C ASP A 220 -32.64 -1.79 32.32
N GLY A 221 -31.83 -2.46 31.50
CA GLY A 221 -31.69 -3.91 31.55
C GLY A 221 -31.13 -4.42 32.89
N PHE A 222 -30.45 -3.59 33.69
CA PHE A 222 -29.99 -3.98 35.03
C PHE A 222 -31.11 -4.04 36.08
N VAL A 223 -32.34 -3.58 35.75
CA VAL A 223 -33.44 -3.38 36.71
C VAL A 223 -34.51 -4.49 36.62
N LYS A 224 -34.26 -5.57 35.86
CA LYS A 224 -35.19 -6.70 35.72
C LYS A 224 -34.78 -7.92 36.53
#